data_AF-A0A950AEP5-F1
#
_entry.id   AF-A0A950AEP5-F1
#
_cell.length_a   1.000
_cell.length_b   1.000
_cell.length_c   1.000
_cell.angle_alpha   90.00
_cell.angle_beta   90.00
_cell.angle_gamma   90.00
#
_symmetry.space_group_name_H-M   'P 1'
#
loop_
_entity.id
_entity.type
_entity.pdbx_description
1 polymer ?
#
loop_
_entity_poly.entity_id
_entity_poly.type
_entity_poly.pdbx_seq_one_letter_code
_entity_poly.pdbx_strand_id
1 'polypeptide(L)'
;MKHPMPTGTIEFKCIRINLKRASTFEPDESEIDSLVEFDFTIGDERLTDLKAEVRQQNGTDFQSQPLEVGPVISYNGPWNYDEFREFCEKYYRDVIGSCGMGPLIDRGERHLVERVAIRFHRLEEMTLPLLA
;
A
#
# COMPACT_ATOMS: atom_id res chain seq x y z
N MET A 1 -23.70 23.97 -13.21
CA MET A 1 -22.39 23.52 -13.72
C MET A 1 -21.83 22.56 -12.68
N LYS A 2 -21.45 21.34 -13.05
CA LYS A 2 -20.79 20.41 -12.10
C LYS A 2 -19.34 20.88 -11.96
N HIS A 3 -18.92 21.30 -10.77
CA HIS A 3 -17.51 21.53 -10.51
C HIS A 3 -16.76 20.20 -10.67
N PRO A 4 -15.59 20.17 -11.32
CA PRO A 4 -14.78 18.96 -11.35
C PRO A 4 -14.45 18.56 -9.91
N MET A 5 -14.52 17.25 -9.61
CA MET A 5 -14.12 16.75 -8.28
C MET A 5 -12.63 17.04 -8.09
N PRO A 6 -12.20 17.44 -6.88
CA PRO A 6 -10.78 17.63 -6.59
C PRO A 6 -10.04 16.31 -6.80
N THR A 7 -8.79 16.39 -7.28
CA THR A 7 -7.90 15.24 -7.45
C THR A 7 -6.63 15.45 -6.66
N GLY A 8 -5.94 14.34 -6.37
CA GLY A 8 -4.58 14.34 -5.87
C GLY A 8 -3.75 13.26 -6.57
N THR A 9 -2.43 13.34 -6.44
CA THR A 9 -1.50 12.38 -7.05
C THR A 9 -0.76 11.63 -5.97
N ILE A 10 -0.79 10.31 -6.04
CA ILE A 10 -0.02 9.42 -5.19
C ILE A 10 1.24 9.02 -5.94
N GLU A 11 2.41 9.22 -5.32
CA GLU A 11 3.68 8.68 -5.76
C GLU A 11 4.10 7.55 -4.82
N PHE A 12 3.82 6.30 -5.19
CA PHE A 12 4.39 5.14 -4.52
C PHE A 12 5.90 5.09 -4.73
N LYS A 13 6.65 4.81 -3.66
CA LYS A 13 8.12 4.82 -3.67
C LYS A 13 8.72 3.46 -3.32
N CYS A 14 8.17 2.80 -2.32
CA CYS A 14 8.81 1.65 -1.69
C CYS A 14 7.79 0.73 -1.02
N ILE A 15 8.08 -0.57 -0.98
CA ILE A 15 7.45 -1.53 -0.08
C ILE A 15 8.52 -2.09 0.86
N ARG A 16 8.24 -2.09 2.16
CA ARG A 16 9.05 -2.78 3.16
C ARG A 16 8.28 -3.98 3.69
N ILE A 17 8.81 -5.17 3.51
CA ILE A 17 8.11 -6.40 3.87
C ILE A 17 8.53 -6.87 5.26
N ASN A 18 7.55 -7.28 6.06
CA ASN A 18 7.67 -7.82 7.41
C ASN A 18 8.40 -6.85 8.38
N LEU A 19 8.08 -5.55 8.28
CA LEU A 19 8.60 -4.51 9.17
C LEU A 19 7.66 -4.28 10.35
N LYS A 20 7.90 -4.98 11.47
CA LYS A 20 7.09 -4.95 12.72
C LYS A 20 7.06 -3.60 13.49
N ARG A 21 7.34 -2.45 12.86
CA ARG A 21 7.63 -1.18 13.57
C ARG A 21 6.55 -0.11 13.49
N ALA A 22 5.65 -0.20 12.53
CA ALA A 22 4.38 0.52 12.53
C ALA A 22 3.34 -0.61 12.50
N SER A 23 2.42 -0.64 13.45
CA SER A 23 1.38 -1.67 13.46
C SER A 23 0.07 -1.00 13.84
N THR A 24 -0.74 -0.75 12.81
CA THR A 24 -2.19 -0.56 12.89
C THR A 24 -2.91 -1.89 13.10
N PHE A 25 -2.28 -2.99 12.66
CA PHE A 25 -2.81 -4.33 12.82
C PHE A 25 -2.14 -5.12 13.96
N GLU A 26 -2.87 -6.01 14.65
CA GLU A 26 -2.27 -6.92 15.63
C GLU A 26 -1.29 -7.91 14.96
N PRO A 27 -0.13 -8.23 15.59
CA PRO A 27 0.83 -9.17 14.99
C PRO A 27 0.25 -10.57 14.79
N ASP A 28 0.41 -11.12 13.58
CA ASP A 28 0.01 -12.49 13.24
C ASP A 28 1.10 -13.20 12.43
N GLU A 29 1.52 -14.38 12.88
CA GLU A 29 2.56 -15.17 12.22
C GLU A 29 2.10 -15.80 10.90
N SER A 30 0.78 -15.93 10.70
CA SER A 30 0.16 -16.39 9.46
C SER A 30 0.04 -15.31 8.37
N GLU A 31 0.42 -14.07 8.68
CA GLU A 31 0.22 -12.90 7.82
C GLU A 31 1.53 -12.20 7.43
N ILE A 32 1.70 -11.82 6.16
CA ILE A 32 2.81 -10.98 5.71
C ILE A 32 2.40 -9.51 5.82
N ASP A 33 2.86 -8.84 6.87
CA ASP A 33 2.68 -7.41 7.06
C ASP A 33 3.72 -6.61 6.26
N SER A 34 3.28 -5.68 5.44
CA SER A 34 4.14 -4.82 4.63
C SER A 34 3.80 -3.36 4.83
N LEU A 35 4.79 -2.48 4.67
CA LEU A 35 4.62 -1.04 4.75
C LEU A 35 4.87 -0.43 3.37
N VAL A 36 3.83 0.17 2.80
CA VAL A 36 3.90 0.95 1.56
C VAL A 36 4.27 2.38 1.91
N GLU A 37 5.35 2.90 1.32
CA GLU A 37 5.79 4.30 1.47
C GLU A 37 5.46 5.08 0.19
N PHE A 38 4.85 6.25 0.35
CA PHE A 38 4.42 7.08 -0.77
C PHE A 38 4.44 8.58 -0.42
N ASP A 39 4.38 9.42 -1.44
CA ASP A 39 4.08 10.84 -1.32
C ASP A 39 2.69 11.13 -1.88
N PHE A 40 2.07 12.19 -1.39
CA PHE A 40 0.77 12.63 -1.88
C PHE A 40 0.80 14.12 -2.21
N THR A 41 0.35 14.48 -3.40
CA THR A 41 0.25 15.88 -3.84
C THR A 41 -1.22 16.26 -4.01
N ILE A 42 -1.64 17.34 -3.37
CA ILE A 42 -3.00 17.90 -3.47
C ILE A 42 -2.90 19.41 -3.69
N GLY A 43 -3.39 19.89 -4.84
CA GLY A 43 -3.15 21.27 -5.26
C GLY A 43 -1.65 21.57 -5.33
N ASP A 44 -1.20 22.61 -4.62
CA ASP A 44 0.22 23.00 -4.54
C ASP A 44 0.97 22.38 -3.34
N GLU A 45 0.28 21.58 -2.52
CA GLU A 45 0.87 20.96 -1.34
C GLU A 45 1.35 19.55 -1.64
N ARG A 46 2.62 19.27 -1.30
CA ARG A 46 3.22 17.93 -1.35
C ARG A 46 3.47 17.43 0.06
N LEU A 47 2.78 16.35 0.43
CA LEU A 47 2.96 15.62 1.68
C LEU A 47 3.91 14.46 1.43
N THR A 48 4.97 14.39 2.24
CA THR A 48 6.04 13.42 2.04
C THR A 48 6.10 12.33 3.10
N ASP A 49 6.60 11.17 2.69
CA ASP A 49 6.90 10.02 3.56
C ASP A 49 5.68 9.47 4.30
N LEU A 50 4.52 9.55 3.64
CA LEU A 50 3.29 8.91 4.05
C LEU A 50 3.43 7.39 3.94
N LYS A 51 2.64 6.70 4.76
CA LYS A 51 2.71 5.25 4.91
C LYS A 51 1.32 4.64 5.01
N ALA A 52 1.18 3.43 4.49
CA ALA A 52 0.04 2.56 4.78
C ALA A 52 0.53 1.12 4.97
N GLU A 53 -0.11 0.39 5.86
CA GLU A 53 0.14 -1.04 6.03
C GLU A 53 -0.64 -1.83 4.98
N VAL A 54 -0.07 -2.92 4.50
CA VAL A 54 -0.71 -3.89 3.61
C VAL A 54 -0.41 -5.28 4.15
N ARG A 55 -1.46 -6.08 4.34
CA ARG A 55 -1.39 -7.42 4.90
C ARG A 55 -1.91 -8.45 3.90
N GLN A 56 -1.15 -9.53 3.78
CA GLN A 56 -1.43 -10.67 2.91
C GLN A 56 -1.32 -11.96 3.71
N GLN A 57 -2.34 -12.81 3.61
CA GLN A 57 -2.29 -14.15 4.20
C GLN A 57 -1.17 -14.97 3.56
N ASN A 58 -0.26 -15.49 4.38
CA ASN A 58 0.86 -16.32 3.96
C ASN A 58 0.38 -17.75 3.63
N GLY A 59 0.98 -18.39 2.63
CA GLY A 59 0.58 -19.72 2.19
C GLY A 59 -0.70 -19.74 1.35
N THR A 60 -1.06 -18.59 0.76
CA THR A 60 -2.22 -18.45 -0.12
C THR A 60 -1.80 -17.80 -1.43
N ASP A 61 -2.64 -17.92 -2.47
CA ASP A 61 -2.38 -17.34 -3.79
C ASP A 61 -2.23 -15.82 -3.70
N PHE A 62 -0.99 -15.35 -3.86
CA PHE A 62 -0.62 -13.95 -3.76
C PHE A 62 -1.24 -13.06 -4.84
N GLN A 63 -1.76 -13.62 -5.94
CA GLN A 63 -2.38 -12.85 -7.03
C GLN A 63 -3.86 -12.64 -6.82
N SER A 64 -4.55 -13.60 -6.21
CA SER A 64 -6.02 -13.60 -6.15
C SER A 64 -6.58 -13.38 -4.76
N GLN A 65 -5.83 -13.66 -3.70
CA GLN A 65 -6.34 -13.46 -2.36
C GLN A 65 -6.48 -11.97 -2.01
N PRO A 66 -7.57 -11.58 -1.32
CA PRO A 66 -7.75 -10.21 -0.85
C PRO A 66 -6.56 -9.76 0.00
N LEU A 67 -6.17 -8.50 -0.17
CA LEU A 67 -5.22 -7.83 0.70
C LEU A 67 -5.97 -6.95 1.68
N GLU A 68 -5.53 -6.91 2.93
CA GLU A 68 -6.01 -5.93 3.89
C GLU A 68 -5.10 -4.70 3.82
N VAL A 69 -5.65 -3.56 3.42
CA VAL A 69 -4.94 -2.27 3.41
C VAL A 69 -5.32 -1.52 4.67
N GLY A 70 -4.35 -0.88 5.31
CA GLY A 70 -4.57 -0.03 6.49
C GLY A 70 -4.87 1.42 6.10
N PRO A 71 -5.32 2.25 7.05
CA PRO A 71 -5.45 3.68 6.82
C PRO A 71 -4.09 4.34 6.56
N VAL A 72 -4.11 5.53 5.94
CA VAL A 72 -2.89 6.33 5.80
C VAL A 72 -2.44 6.82 7.18
N ILE A 73 -1.19 6.53 7.50
CA ILE A 73 -0.57 6.95 8.75
C ILE A 73 -0.19 8.42 8.65
N SER A 74 -0.57 9.20 9.67
CA SER A 74 -0.22 10.62 9.81
C SER A 74 -0.85 11.57 8.78
N TYR A 75 -1.95 11.18 8.13
CA TYR A 75 -2.75 12.07 7.28
C TYR A 75 -4.23 12.04 7.70
N ASN A 76 -4.82 13.22 7.90
CA ASN A 76 -6.22 13.38 8.34
C ASN A 76 -7.07 14.20 7.34
N GLY A 77 -6.55 14.48 6.14
CA GLY A 77 -7.27 15.24 5.13
C GLY A 77 -8.22 14.38 4.29
N PRO A 78 -8.86 14.97 3.26
CA PRO A 78 -9.69 14.24 2.31
C PRO A 78 -8.96 13.05 1.70
N TRP A 79 -9.55 11.87 1.80
CA TRP A 79 -8.93 10.65 1.29
C TRP A 79 -10.00 9.75 0.69
N ASN A 80 -9.81 9.34 -0.56
CA ASN A 80 -10.63 8.30 -1.16
C ASN A 80 -10.00 6.94 -0.86
N TYR A 81 -10.46 6.33 0.22
CA TYR A 81 -9.90 5.07 0.70
C TYR A 81 -10.11 3.91 -0.28
N ASP A 82 -11.25 3.88 -0.99
CA ASP A 82 -11.55 2.78 -1.91
C ASP A 82 -10.61 2.78 -3.11
N GLU A 83 -10.39 3.93 -3.76
CA GLU A 83 -9.41 4.07 -4.84
C GLU A 83 -7.99 3.81 -4.34
N PHE A 84 -7.64 4.36 -3.18
CA PHE A 84 -6.32 4.13 -2.60
C PHE A 84 -6.04 2.65 -2.34
N ARG A 85 -7.03 1.93 -1.79
CA ARG A 85 -6.93 0.48 -1.54
C ARG A 85 -6.64 -0.25 -2.85
N GLU A 86 -7.42 0.01 -3.91
CA GLU A 86 -7.20 -0.61 -5.22
C GLU A 86 -5.81 -0.35 -5.79
N PHE A 87 -5.33 0.90 -5.69
CA PHE A 87 -3.98 1.26 -6.11
C PHE A 87 -2.89 0.56 -5.30
N CYS A 88 -3.05 0.51 -3.96
CA CYS A 88 -2.15 -0.20 -3.07
C CYS A 88 -2.07 -1.69 -3.39
N GLU A 89 -3.22 -2.34 -3.59
CA GLU A 89 -3.27 -3.77 -3.92
C GLU A 89 -2.54 -4.06 -5.24
N LYS A 90 -2.82 -3.28 -6.28
CA LYS A 90 -2.19 -3.43 -7.58
C LYS A 90 -0.69 -3.17 -7.50
N TYR A 91 -0.28 -2.09 -6.84
CA TYR A 91 1.12 -1.76 -6.62
C TYR A 91 1.86 -2.87 -5.87
N TYR A 92 1.26 -3.39 -4.79
CA TYR A 92 1.82 -4.49 -4.01
C TYR A 92 2.07 -5.74 -4.88
N ARG A 93 1.04 -6.21 -5.59
CA ARG A 93 1.16 -7.43 -6.43
C ARG A 93 2.20 -7.27 -7.53
N ASP A 94 2.27 -6.11 -8.17
CA ASP A 94 3.25 -5.84 -9.22
C ASP A 94 4.69 -5.85 -8.69
N VAL A 95 4.92 -5.24 -7.52
CA VAL A 95 6.25 -5.22 -6.88
C VAL A 95 6.66 -6.62 -6.42
N ILE A 96 5.79 -7.32 -5.69
CA ILE A 96 6.06 -8.68 -5.19
C ILE A 96 6.26 -9.67 -6.35
N GLY A 97 5.41 -9.58 -7.38
CA GLY A 97 5.50 -10.43 -8.57
C GLY A 97 6.78 -10.19 -9.37
N SER A 98 7.12 -8.92 -9.64
CA SER A 98 8.33 -8.57 -10.40
C SER A 98 9.64 -8.97 -9.71
N CYS A 99 9.64 -9.07 -8.39
CA CYS A 99 10.78 -9.53 -7.60
C CYS A 99 10.82 -11.06 -7.37
N GLY A 100 9.88 -11.81 -7.94
CA GLY A 100 9.82 -13.27 -7.79
C GLY A 100 9.48 -13.73 -6.37
N MET A 101 8.89 -12.86 -5.54
CA MET A 101 8.53 -13.17 -4.15
C MET A 101 7.17 -13.84 -4.02
N GLY A 102 6.27 -13.66 -5.01
CA GLY A 102 4.95 -14.29 -5.01
C GLY A 102 4.98 -15.80 -4.71
N PRO A 103 5.80 -16.61 -5.41
CA PRO A 103 5.91 -18.03 -5.13
C PRO A 103 6.39 -18.38 -3.70
N LEU A 104 7.12 -17.49 -3.02
CA LEU A 104 7.53 -17.68 -1.63
C LEU A 104 6.34 -17.50 -0.69
N ILE A 105 5.50 -16.48 -0.95
CA ILE A 105 4.26 -16.24 -0.21
C ILE A 105 3.29 -17.39 -0.43
N ASP A 106 3.10 -17.84 -1.68
CA ASP A 106 2.21 -18.96 -2.02
C ASP A 106 2.56 -20.25 -1.25
N ARG A 107 3.86 -20.51 -1.06
CA ARG A 107 4.36 -21.69 -0.33
C ARG A 107 4.43 -21.51 1.19
N GLY A 108 4.07 -20.33 1.70
CA GLY A 108 4.14 -20.05 3.13
C GLY A 108 5.56 -19.81 3.66
N GLU A 109 6.53 -19.53 2.79
CA GLU A 109 7.96 -19.41 3.12
C GLU A 109 8.32 -18.03 3.71
N ARG A 110 7.57 -17.57 4.73
CA ARG A 110 7.68 -16.23 5.34
C ARG A 110 9.12 -15.81 5.64
N HIS A 111 9.91 -16.71 6.20
CA HIS A 111 11.30 -16.48 6.59
C HIS A 111 12.22 -16.08 5.42
N LEU A 112 11.82 -16.34 4.17
CA LEU A 112 12.53 -15.95 2.95
C LEU A 112 12.08 -14.59 2.40
N VAL A 113 10.99 -14.02 2.92
CA VAL A 113 10.39 -12.75 2.47
C VAL A 113 10.63 -11.63 3.49
N GLU A 114 11.55 -11.82 4.44
CA GLU A 114 11.71 -10.88 5.56
C GLU A 114 12.66 -9.71 5.28
N ARG A 115 12.28 -8.52 5.77
CA ARG A 115 13.13 -7.32 5.88
C ARG A 115 13.68 -6.81 4.56
N VAL A 116 12.99 -7.09 3.46
CA VAL A 116 13.34 -6.53 2.15
C VAL A 116 12.66 -5.17 1.99
N ALA A 117 13.43 -4.21 1.47
CA ALA A 117 12.91 -2.95 0.97
C ALA A 117 13.03 -2.96 -0.55
N ILE A 118 11.90 -2.88 -1.25
CA ILE A 118 11.84 -2.88 -2.70
C ILE A 118 11.39 -1.50 -3.14
N ARG A 119 12.23 -0.82 -3.93
CA ARG A 119 11.90 0.50 -4.49
C ARG A 119 11.29 0.32 -5.86
N PHE A 120 10.09 0.85 -6.04
CA PHE A 120 9.38 0.85 -7.31
C PHE A 120 8.55 2.12 -7.36
N HIS A 121 8.83 3.00 -8.32
CA HIS A 121 8.09 4.25 -8.43
C HIS A 121 6.84 4.05 -9.27
N ARG A 122 5.70 4.50 -8.77
CA ARG A 122 4.43 4.51 -9.51
C ARG A 122 3.64 5.76 -9.15
N LEU A 123 3.08 6.39 -10.17
CA LEU A 123 2.15 7.51 -10.02
C LEU A 123 0.74 7.03 -10.30
N GLU A 124 -0.19 7.36 -9.42
CA GLU A 124 -1.62 7.17 -9.61
C GLU A 124 -2.34 8.49 -9.29
N GLU A 125 -3.31 8.86 -10.12
CA GLU A 125 -4.21 9.98 -9.84
C GLU A 125 -5.44 9.45 -9.10
N MET A 126 -5.80 10.12 -8.01
CA MET A 126 -6.90 9.73 -7.14
C MET A 126 -7.93 10.85 -7.05
N THR A 127 -9.21 10.51 -7.10
CA THR A 127 -10.29 11.46 -6.82
C THR A 127 -10.38 11.72 -5.33
N LEU A 128 -10.75 12.94 -4.93
CA LEU A 128 -10.89 13.32 -3.53
C LEU A 128 -12.34 13.65 -3.20
N PRO A 129 -12.80 13.27 -2.01
CA PRO A 129 -14.13 13.67 -1.56
C PRO A 129 -14.16 15.20 -1.41
N LEU A 130 -15.31 15.79 -1.76
CA LEU A 130 -15.54 17.21 -1.47
C LEU A 130 -15.49 17.42 0.04
N LEU A 131 -14.72 18.42 0.49
CA LEU A 131 -14.79 18.90 1.86
C LEU A 131 -16.22 19.36 2.13
N ALA A 132 -16.88 18.72 3.10
CA ALA A 132 -18.24 19.05 3.54
C ALA A 132 -18.26 20.39 4.30
#